data_AF-A0A662BG80-F1
#
_entry.id   AF-A0A662BG80-F1
#
_cell.length_a   1.000
_cell.length_b   1.000
_cell.length_c   1.000
_cell.angle_alpha   90.00
_cell.angle_beta   90.00
_cell.angle_gamma   90.00
#
_symmetry.space_group_name_H-M   'P 1'
#
loop_
_entity.id
_entity.type
_entity.pdbx_description
1 polymer ?
#
loop_
_entity_poly.entity_id
_entity_poly.type
_entity_poly.pdbx_seq_one_letter_code
_entity_poly.pdbx_strand_id
1 'polypeptide(L)'
;MENNINKSSNQDEIACIQCGAKLTFAPGTDSLKCEFCGALNTIEVDEHERAEAHKEIDFHNFVNQQMDIAPKTEILTIKCDGCGAETTFDQNVISDSCDFCDSPLTSKEGHKSSIIQPKGMLPFKIKDKEGLDLYRSWLRKLWFAPNKLKSYARQTEKLAGIYIPYWTFDSKTNTNYTGERGDDYEETENYTENGESKTRTVTKTNWTSVRGRVFRDFDDVLIPASQSLPIKYVEQLEPWDLTNLVPYDTKYLSGFKSESYQKGLEDGFVAARDKMKDVIRGDVRRDISGDRQTIHSMDTDFDAVTFKHILLPIWISAYRYNQKVYRFMVNGRTGEVQGERPYSWIKITLFVLMIISIIATVYYLVETYGG
;
A
#
# COMPACT_ATOMS: atom_id res chain seq x y z
N MET A 1 23.55 -22.56 38.29
CA MET A 1 22.70 -21.34 38.26
C MET A 1 21.83 -21.47 37.04
N GLU A 2 20.65 -22.03 37.23
CA GLU A 2 19.66 -22.31 36.20
C GLU A 2 19.00 -21.00 35.76
N ASN A 3 19.25 -20.58 34.52
CA ASN A 3 18.49 -19.49 33.91
C ASN A 3 17.17 -20.06 33.39
N ASN A 4 16.12 -19.90 34.19
CA ASN A 4 14.73 -20.07 33.78
C ASN A 4 14.38 -19.07 32.68
N ILE A 5 14.48 -19.50 31.41
CA ILE A 5 13.80 -18.83 30.30
C ILE A 5 12.33 -19.27 30.39
N ASN A 6 11.58 -18.63 31.30
CA ASN A 6 10.14 -18.70 31.25
C ASN A 6 9.69 -17.99 29.97
N LYS A 7 9.30 -18.78 28.96
CA LYS A 7 8.33 -18.39 27.94
C LYS A 7 7.03 -18.05 28.69
N SER A 8 6.94 -16.85 29.25
CA SER A 8 5.66 -16.27 29.66
C SER A 8 4.83 -16.14 28.39
N SER A 9 3.62 -16.69 28.40
CA SER A 9 2.66 -16.35 27.37
C SER A 9 2.43 -14.84 27.43
N ASN A 10 2.39 -14.15 26.29
CA ASN A 10 2.04 -12.71 26.21
C ASN A 10 0.66 -12.35 26.82
N GLN A 11 0.00 -13.30 27.47
CA GLN A 11 -1.30 -13.19 28.11
C GLN A 11 -1.26 -12.34 29.38
N ASP A 12 -0.12 -12.33 30.10
CA ASP A 12 0.05 -11.50 31.30
C ASP A 12 0.17 -10.01 30.95
N GLU A 13 0.80 -9.68 29.82
CA GLU A 13 1.02 -8.29 29.37
C GLU A 13 -0.27 -7.61 28.87
N ILE A 14 -1.29 -8.38 28.51
CA ILE A 14 -2.59 -7.90 28.02
C ILE A 14 -3.73 -8.09 29.04
N ALA A 15 -3.39 -8.38 30.30
CA ALA A 15 -4.36 -8.47 31.39
C ALA A 15 -4.59 -7.09 32.05
N CYS A 16 -5.85 -6.75 32.30
CA CYS A 16 -6.22 -5.51 32.97
C CYS A 16 -5.69 -5.49 34.41
N ILE A 17 -4.97 -4.44 34.79
CA ILE A 17 -4.40 -4.29 36.14
C ILE A 17 -5.49 -4.09 37.20
N GLN A 18 -6.68 -3.62 36.78
CA GLN A 18 -7.79 -3.34 37.68
C GLN A 18 -8.73 -4.54 37.88
N CYS A 19 -8.93 -5.38 36.86
CA CYS A 19 -9.93 -6.45 36.93
C CYS A 19 -9.51 -7.80 36.30
N GLY A 20 -8.29 -7.91 35.76
CA GLY A 20 -7.75 -9.13 35.14
C GLY A 20 -8.33 -9.52 33.78
N ALA A 21 -9.29 -8.77 33.23
CA ALA A 21 -9.86 -9.05 31.92
C ALA A 21 -8.88 -8.74 30.77
N LYS A 22 -9.03 -9.42 29.62
CA LYS A 22 -8.24 -9.14 28.41
C LYS A 22 -8.46 -7.70 27.95
N LEU A 23 -7.37 -7.01 27.65
CA LEU A 23 -7.38 -5.67 27.11
C LEU A 23 -7.25 -5.69 25.59
N THR A 24 -7.78 -4.67 24.93
CA THR A 24 -7.60 -4.41 23.49
C THR A 24 -6.88 -3.09 23.28
N PHE A 25 -6.02 -2.98 22.28
CA PHE A 25 -5.38 -1.71 21.97
C PHE A 25 -6.42 -0.68 21.53
N ALA A 26 -6.32 0.54 22.05
CA ALA A 26 -7.25 1.63 21.75
C ALA A 26 -6.63 2.57 20.69
N PRO A 27 -7.11 2.54 19.42
CA PRO A 27 -6.57 3.37 18.36
C PRO A 27 -6.56 4.87 18.68
N GLY A 28 -5.47 5.51 18.28
CA GLY A 28 -5.23 6.94 18.51
C GLY A 28 -4.76 7.28 19.92
N THR A 29 -4.38 6.26 20.71
CA THR A 29 -3.79 6.41 22.05
C THR A 29 -2.61 5.47 22.20
N ASP A 30 -1.82 5.66 23.25
CA ASP A 30 -0.76 4.71 23.65
C ASP A 30 -1.27 3.86 24.82
N SER A 31 -2.45 3.27 24.67
CA SER A 31 -3.11 2.56 25.77
C SER A 31 -3.90 1.34 25.30
N LEU A 32 -3.92 0.35 26.18
CA LEU A 32 -4.82 -0.79 26.14
C LEU A 32 -6.09 -0.46 26.93
N LYS A 33 -7.27 -0.71 26.35
CA LYS A 33 -8.56 -0.50 26.98
C LYS A 33 -9.17 -1.81 27.44
N CYS A 34 -9.73 -1.81 28.65
CA CYS A 34 -10.55 -2.90 29.14
C CYS A 34 -12.00 -2.74 28.68
N GLU A 35 -12.48 -3.65 27.84
CA GLU A 35 -13.89 -3.72 27.43
C GLU A 35 -14.84 -4.03 28.60
N PHE A 36 -14.32 -4.64 29.68
CA PHE A 36 -15.14 -5.05 30.84
C PHE A 36 -15.32 -3.92 31.87
N CYS A 37 -14.24 -3.34 32.38
CA CYS A 37 -14.30 -2.31 33.44
C CYS A 37 -14.03 -0.88 32.95
N GLY A 38 -13.61 -0.70 31.70
CA GLY A 38 -13.33 0.61 31.11
C GLY A 38 -11.95 1.21 31.45
N ALA A 39 -11.13 0.53 32.25
CA ALA A 39 -9.77 0.98 32.58
C ALA A 39 -8.90 1.14 31.33
N LEU A 40 -7.97 2.10 31.39
CA LEU A 40 -6.92 2.31 30.39
C LEU A 40 -5.56 2.00 31.01
N ASN A 41 -4.84 1.07 30.39
CA ASN A 41 -3.48 0.71 30.75
C ASN A 41 -2.53 1.30 29.71
N THR A 42 -1.68 2.24 30.12
CA THR A 42 -0.71 2.87 29.23
C THR A 42 0.33 1.85 28.74
N ILE A 43 0.68 1.95 27.46
CA ILE A 43 1.83 1.25 26.89
C ILE A 43 3.02 2.20 26.99
N GLU A 44 3.93 1.92 27.91
CA GLU A 44 5.18 2.67 27.99
C GLU A 44 6.10 2.21 26.84
N VAL A 45 6.61 3.17 26.09
CA VAL A 45 7.61 2.96 25.04
C VAL A 45 8.86 3.70 25.47
N ASP A 46 9.94 2.95 25.69
CA ASP A 46 11.23 3.54 25.99
C ASP A 46 11.80 4.26 24.75
N GLU A 47 12.36 5.46 24.95
CA GLU A 47 12.85 6.27 23.84
C GLU A 47 14.09 5.67 23.15
N HIS A 48 14.91 4.90 23.88
CA HIS A 48 16.01 4.17 23.27
C HIS A 48 15.49 3.00 22.42
N GLU A 49 14.47 2.26 22.89
CA GLU A 49 13.82 1.25 22.06
C GLU A 49 13.19 1.88 20.80
N ARG A 50 12.51 3.01 20.95
CA ARG A 50 11.96 3.77 19.81
C ARG A 50 13.06 4.11 18.81
N ALA A 51 14.21 4.64 19.26
CA ALA A 51 15.34 4.92 18.38
C ALA A 51 15.89 3.66 17.69
N GLU A 52 15.98 2.53 18.39
CA GLU A 52 16.41 1.27 17.79
C GLU A 52 15.40 0.74 16.75
N ALA A 53 14.10 1.02 16.88
CA ALA A 53 13.09 0.65 15.87
C ALA A 53 13.30 1.38 14.51
N HIS A 54 13.90 2.57 14.54
CA HIS A 54 14.25 3.36 13.34
C HIS A 54 15.60 2.97 12.72
N LYS A 55 16.39 2.14 13.40
CA LYS A 55 17.73 1.81 12.93
C LYS A 55 17.68 0.88 11.73
N GLU A 56 18.40 1.27 10.70
CA GLU A 56 18.57 0.49 9.49
C GLU A 56 19.40 -0.79 9.69
N ILE A 57 19.07 -1.85 8.94
CA ILE A 57 19.84 -3.11 8.92
C ILE A 57 20.53 -3.24 7.56
N ASP A 58 21.85 -3.47 7.56
CA ASP A 58 22.61 -3.73 6.32
C ASP A 58 22.10 -5.00 5.62
N PHE A 59 21.61 -4.83 4.38
CA PHE A 59 20.98 -5.90 3.62
C PHE A 59 21.94 -7.03 3.27
N HIS A 60 23.11 -6.71 2.72
CA HIS A 60 24.06 -7.71 2.23
C HIS A 60 24.68 -8.51 3.38
N ASN A 61 25.03 -7.84 4.49
CA ASN A 61 25.52 -8.49 5.68
C ASN A 61 24.44 -9.40 6.28
N PHE A 62 23.20 -8.92 6.37
CA PHE A 62 22.10 -9.71 6.92
C PHE A 62 21.83 -10.98 6.10
N VAL A 63 21.69 -10.85 4.78
CA VAL A 63 21.40 -11.97 3.88
C VAL A 63 22.51 -13.03 3.94
N ASN A 64 23.77 -12.60 3.93
CA ASN A 64 24.91 -13.53 3.85
C ASN A 64 25.31 -14.15 5.20
N GLN A 65 25.04 -13.48 6.33
CA GLN A 65 25.62 -13.88 7.63
C GLN A 65 24.60 -14.05 8.75
N GLN A 66 23.42 -13.42 8.65
CA GLN A 66 22.50 -13.30 9.79
C GLN A 66 21.12 -13.93 9.54
N MET A 67 20.72 -14.16 8.29
CA MET A 67 19.35 -14.59 7.96
C MET A 67 18.90 -15.85 8.70
N ASP A 68 19.80 -16.82 8.89
CA ASP A 68 19.49 -18.09 9.55
C ASP A 68 19.45 -17.98 11.08
N ILE A 69 20.19 -17.03 11.66
CA ILE A 69 20.34 -16.86 13.11
C ILE A 69 19.56 -15.66 13.67
N ALA A 70 18.98 -14.83 12.79
CA ALA A 70 18.19 -13.68 13.17
C ALA A 70 16.98 -14.11 14.01
N PRO A 71 16.53 -13.26 14.97
CA PRO A 71 15.32 -13.54 15.73
C PRO A 71 14.13 -13.79 14.82
N LYS A 72 13.55 -14.99 14.93
CA LYS A 72 12.32 -15.38 14.24
C LYS A 72 11.18 -15.47 15.24
N THR A 73 10.01 -14.98 14.85
CA THR A 73 8.77 -15.14 15.61
C THR A 73 7.99 -16.31 15.02
N GLU A 74 7.62 -17.27 15.86
CA GLU A 74 6.61 -18.28 15.51
C GLU A 74 5.22 -17.70 15.76
N ILE A 75 4.43 -17.58 14.70
CA ILE A 75 3.03 -17.17 14.78
C ILE A 75 2.13 -18.28 14.28
N LEU A 76 0.99 -18.48 14.95
CA LEU A 76 -0.05 -19.35 14.44
C LEU A 76 -0.85 -18.59 13.39
N THR A 77 -0.75 -19.04 12.15
CA THR A 77 -1.44 -18.43 11.01
C THR A 77 -2.39 -19.42 10.35
N ILE A 78 -3.41 -18.87 9.69
CA ILE A 78 -4.28 -19.62 8.80
C ILE A 78 -4.15 -19.04 7.40
N LYS A 79 -4.03 -19.92 6.40
CA LYS A 79 -3.99 -19.55 4.99
C LYS A 79 -5.37 -19.69 4.37
N CYS A 80 -5.85 -18.64 3.73
CA CYS A 80 -7.12 -18.64 3.02
C CYS A 80 -6.96 -19.26 1.62
N ASP A 81 -7.68 -20.33 1.32
CA ASP A 81 -7.68 -20.93 -0.02
C ASP A 81 -8.27 -20.03 -1.11
N GLY A 82 -9.13 -19.08 -0.74
CA GLY A 82 -9.80 -18.19 -1.70
C GLY A 82 -8.95 -17.04 -2.22
N CYS A 83 -8.07 -16.47 -1.40
CA CYS A 83 -7.24 -15.32 -1.78
C CYS A 83 -5.75 -15.46 -1.44
N GLY A 84 -5.34 -16.55 -0.80
CA GLY A 84 -3.97 -16.79 -0.38
C GLY A 84 -3.55 -16.07 0.89
N ALA A 85 -4.41 -15.24 1.48
CA ALA A 85 -4.08 -14.46 2.67
C ALA A 85 -3.67 -15.35 3.84
N GLU A 86 -2.58 -14.97 4.51
CA GLU A 86 -2.03 -15.72 5.63
C GLU A 86 -2.01 -14.82 6.87
N THR A 87 -2.93 -15.09 7.80
CA THR A 87 -3.24 -14.18 8.90
C THR A 87 -3.17 -14.88 10.24
N THR A 88 -2.83 -14.14 11.31
CA THR A 88 -2.94 -14.62 12.68
C THR A 88 -4.36 -15.04 13.01
N PHE A 89 -4.51 -16.17 13.70
CA PHE A 89 -5.81 -16.74 14.03
C PHE A 89 -5.94 -17.00 15.54
N ASP A 90 -7.08 -16.65 16.11
CA ASP A 90 -7.35 -16.86 17.53
C ASP A 90 -7.48 -18.35 17.84
N GLN A 91 -6.70 -18.84 18.82
CA GLN A 91 -6.61 -20.27 19.16
C GLN A 91 -7.96 -20.91 19.56
N ASN A 92 -8.92 -20.10 20.02
CA ASN A 92 -10.22 -20.57 20.50
C ASN A 92 -11.36 -20.38 19.47
N VAL A 93 -11.07 -19.92 18.26
CA VAL A 93 -12.06 -19.80 17.18
C VAL A 93 -12.03 -21.08 16.35
N ILE A 94 -13.19 -21.66 16.00
CA ILE A 94 -13.24 -22.89 15.19
C ILE A 94 -13.48 -22.56 13.71
N SER A 95 -14.27 -21.53 13.45
CA SER A 95 -14.64 -21.07 12.12
C SER A 95 -14.78 -19.56 12.11
N ASP A 96 -14.26 -18.93 11.06
CA ASP A 96 -14.38 -17.48 10.81
C ASP A 96 -14.54 -17.23 9.30
N SER A 97 -14.69 -15.97 8.90
CA SER A 97 -14.60 -15.53 7.50
C SER A 97 -13.28 -14.79 7.25
N CYS A 98 -12.69 -14.98 6.07
CA CYS A 98 -11.49 -14.26 5.67
C CYS A 98 -11.78 -12.78 5.44
N ASP A 99 -11.08 -11.90 6.18
CA ASP A 99 -11.25 -10.44 6.10
C ASP A 99 -10.90 -9.84 4.71
N PHE A 100 -10.16 -10.60 3.89
CA PHE A 100 -9.68 -10.19 2.57
C PHE A 100 -10.62 -10.57 1.44
N CYS A 101 -11.40 -11.64 1.58
CA CYS A 101 -12.20 -12.16 0.47
C CYS A 101 -13.54 -12.81 0.83
N ASP A 102 -13.88 -12.82 2.12
CA ASP A 102 -15.14 -13.36 2.65
C ASP A 102 -15.30 -14.88 2.43
N SER A 103 -14.21 -15.60 2.12
CA SER A 103 -14.21 -17.06 2.09
C SER A 103 -14.23 -17.63 3.52
N PRO A 104 -14.90 -18.77 3.76
CA PRO A 104 -14.87 -19.41 5.07
C PRO A 104 -13.46 -19.88 5.42
N LEU A 105 -13.09 -19.76 6.70
CA LEU A 105 -11.84 -20.21 7.29
C LEU A 105 -12.13 -21.20 8.42
N THR A 106 -11.33 -22.26 8.53
CA THR A 106 -11.48 -23.28 9.60
C THR A 106 -10.17 -23.52 10.33
N SER A 107 -10.20 -23.53 11.66
CA SER A 107 -9.00 -23.63 12.51
C SER A 107 -8.12 -24.87 12.27
N LYS A 108 -8.66 -25.92 11.66
CA LYS A 108 -7.91 -27.13 11.26
C LYS A 108 -6.79 -26.86 10.24
N GLU A 109 -6.85 -25.72 9.56
CA GLU A 109 -5.86 -25.29 8.56
C GLU A 109 -4.74 -24.41 9.17
N GLY A 110 -4.80 -24.16 10.48
CA GLY A 110 -3.79 -23.40 11.19
C GLY A 110 -2.43 -24.09 11.19
N HIS A 111 -1.37 -23.34 10.88
CA HIS A 111 0.01 -23.80 10.95
C HIS A 111 0.90 -22.75 11.60
N LYS A 112 2.08 -23.17 12.04
CA LYS A 112 3.09 -22.25 12.56
C LYS A 112 3.91 -21.70 11.41
N SER A 113 3.98 -20.38 11.31
CA SER A 113 4.87 -19.68 10.40
C SER A 113 6.01 -19.04 11.17
N SER A 114 7.24 -19.25 10.69
CA SER A 114 8.46 -18.67 11.26
C SER A 114 8.88 -17.49 10.40
N ILE A 115 8.73 -16.28 10.93
CA ILE A 115 8.99 -15.04 10.20
C ILE A 115 10.11 -14.23 10.87
N ILE A 116 10.86 -13.47 10.09
CA ILE A 116 11.77 -12.43 10.61
C ILE A 116 10.93 -11.48 11.47
N GLN A 117 11.32 -11.32 12.73
CA GLN A 117 10.60 -10.46 13.66
C GLN A 117 10.55 -9.02 13.12
N PRO A 118 9.37 -8.35 13.10
CA PRO A 118 9.30 -6.94 12.77
C PRO A 118 10.16 -6.11 13.72
N LYS A 119 10.86 -5.12 13.17
CA LYS A 119 11.67 -4.21 13.97
C LYS A 119 10.82 -3.09 14.59
N GLY A 120 9.81 -2.65 13.85
CA GLY A 120 8.88 -1.63 14.31
C GLY A 120 7.50 -1.79 13.71
N MET A 121 6.57 -0.99 14.20
CA MET A 121 5.21 -0.91 13.69
C MET A 121 4.64 0.48 13.88
N LEU A 122 3.64 0.84 13.07
CA LEU A 122 2.84 2.04 13.31
C LEU A 122 1.56 1.65 14.06
N PRO A 123 1.30 2.16 15.28
CA PRO A 123 0.05 1.86 15.98
C PRO A 123 -1.16 2.37 15.19
N PHE A 124 -2.32 1.73 15.28
CA PHE A 124 -3.54 2.33 14.73
C PHE A 124 -3.79 3.72 15.34
N LYS A 125 -3.99 4.74 14.49
CA LYS A 125 -4.39 6.09 14.89
C LYS A 125 -5.86 6.34 14.64
N ILE A 126 -6.34 5.92 13.47
CA ILE A 126 -7.72 6.04 13.04
C ILE A 126 -8.55 4.96 13.73
N LYS A 127 -9.64 5.36 14.37
CA LYS A 127 -10.57 4.45 15.06
C LYS A 127 -11.46 3.71 14.07
N ASP A 128 -12.03 2.59 14.49
CA ASP A 128 -12.95 1.76 13.71
C ASP A 128 -14.12 2.56 13.09
N LYS A 129 -14.80 3.37 13.90
CA LYS A 129 -15.93 4.21 13.49
C LYS A 129 -15.50 5.30 12.51
N GLU A 130 -14.34 5.89 12.74
CA GLU A 130 -13.77 6.92 11.86
C GLU A 130 -13.40 6.32 10.49
N GLY A 131 -12.77 5.14 10.47
CA GLY A 131 -12.51 4.38 9.25
C GLY A 131 -13.80 4.06 8.48
N LEU A 132 -14.87 3.69 9.19
CA LEU A 132 -16.17 3.42 8.57
C LEU A 132 -16.80 4.68 7.96
N ASP A 133 -16.63 5.83 8.59
CA ASP A 133 -17.14 7.10 8.07
C ASP A 133 -16.33 7.60 6.86
N LEU A 134 -15.02 7.38 6.86
CA LEU A 134 -14.14 7.62 5.71
C LEU A 134 -14.55 6.74 4.52
N TYR A 135 -14.81 5.45 4.76
CA TYR A 135 -15.38 4.53 3.77
C TYR A 135 -16.68 5.03 3.15
N ARG A 136 -17.65 5.36 4.00
CA ARG A 136 -18.96 5.86 3.56
C ARG A 136 -18.83 7.15 2.76
N SER A 137 -17.86 8.00 3.11
CA SER A 137 -17.58 9.25 2.41
C SER A 137 -16.97 9.01 1.02
N TRP A 138 -16.01 8.10 0.93
CA TRP A 138 -15.41 7.71 -0.34
C TRP A 138 -16.43 7.10 -1.31
N LEU A 139 -17.28 6.19 -0.83
CA LEU A 139 -18.32 5.56 -1.66
C LEU A 139 -19.34 6.54 -2.24
N ARG A 140 -19.66 7.62 -1.49
CA ARG A 140 -20.55 8.68 -1.98
C ARG A 140 -19.99 9.34 -3.24
N LYS A 141 -18.67 9.50 -3.32
CA LYS A 141 -17.96 10.11 -4.47
C LYS A 141 -17.92 9.22 -5.72
N LEU A 142 -18.20 7.91 -5.60
CA LEU A 142 -18.18 7.00 -6.75
C LEU A 142 -19.48 7.13 -7.57
N TRP A 143 -19.48 7.99 -8.58
CA TRP A 143 -20.68 8.29 -9.38
C TRP A 143 -21.15 7.06 -10.21
N PHE A 144 -20.21 6.36 -10.84
CA PHE A 144 -20.46 5.18 -11.68
C PHE A 144 -20.57 3.85 -10.93
N ALA A 145 -20.55 3.86 -9.60
CA ALA A 145 -20.75 2.64 -8.81
C ALA A 145 -22.25 2.21 -8.79
N PRO A 146 -22.56 0.91 -8.86
CA PRO A 146 -23.92 0.37 -8.71
C PRO A 146 -24.60 0.83 -7.41
N ASN A 147 -25.92 1.06 -7.43
CA ASN A 147 -26.65 1.45 -6.22
C ASN A 147 -26.67 0.33 -5.16
N LYS A 148 -26.72 -0.94 -5.58
CA LYS A 148 -26.64 -2.11 -4.69
C LYS A 148 -25.34 -2.16 -3.88
N LEU A 149 -24.24 -1.68 -4.47
CA LEU A 149 -22.98 -1.55 -3.74
C LEU A 149 -23.12 -0.53 -2.61
N LYS A 150 -23.65 0.66 -2.93
CA LYS A 150 -23.82 1.73 -1.96
C LYS A 150 -24.78 1.34 -0.83
N SER A 151 -25.75 0.44 -1.07
CA SER A 151 -26.63 -0.08 -0.03
C SER A 151 -25.95 -1.12 0.86
N TYR A 152 -25.20 -2.07 0.27
CA TYR A 152 -24.46 -3.08 1.04
C TYR A 152 -23.46 -2.41 2.01
N ALA A 153 -22.70 -1.45 1.50
CA ALA A 153 -21.75 -0.68 2.28
C ALA A 153 -22.34 0.11 3.46
N ARG A 154 -23.62 0.50 3.36
CA ARG A 154 -24.32 1.16 4.47
C ARG A 154 -24.71 0.17 5.56
N GLN A 155 -24.86 -1.10 5.22
CA GLN A 155 -25.21 -2.21 6.12
C GLN A 155 -23.97 -2.84 6.75
N THR A 156 -22.78 -2.67 6.16
CA THR A 156 -21.53 -3.09 6.79
C THR A 156 -21.31 -2.30 8.09
N GLU A 157 -21.36 -3.01 9.22
CA GLU A 157 -21.23 -2.40 10.55
C GLU A 157 -19.80 -2.36 11.06
N LYS A 158 -18.88 -3.16 10.50
CA LYS A 158 -17.50 -3.29 11.02
C LYS A 158 -16.46 -3.39 9.91
N LEU A 159 -15.30 -2.80 10.17
CA LEU A 159 -14.07 -3.00 9.40
C LEU A 159 -13.16 -3.92 10.21
N ALA A 160 -12.43 -4.80 9.52
CA ALA A 160 -11.38 -5.58 10.15
C ALA A 160 -10.11 -4.72 10.25
N GLY A 161 -9.50 -4.66 11.43
CA GLY A 161 -8.22 -3.98 11.63
C GLY A 161 -7.09 -4.98 11.45
N ILE A 162 -6.20 -4.72 10.49
CA ILE A 162 -5.12 -5.63 10.11
C ILE A 162 -3.78 -4.89 10.03
N TYR A 163 -2.74 -5.50 10.58
CA TYR A 163 -1.35 -5.13 10.34
C TYR A 163 -0.80 -5.88 9.14
N ILE A 164 -0.33 -5.13 8.13
CA ILE A 164 0.26 -5.66 6.91
C ILE A 164 1.78 -5.55 7.02
N PRO A 165 2.53 -6.62 6.68
CA PRO A 165 3.98 -6.56 6.68
C PRO A 165 4.52 -5.80 5.46
N TYR A 166 5.53 -4.99 5.72
CA TYR A 166 6.27 -4.23 4.71
C TYR A 166 7.76 -4.42 4.91
N TRP A 167 8.47 -4.44 3.79
CA TRP A 167 9.90 -4.13 3.75
C TRP A 167 10.05 -2.65 3.44
N THR A 168 10.91 -1.95 4.17
CA THR A 168 11.44 -0.65 3.76
C THR A 168 12.87 -0.86 3.29
N PHE A 169 13.28 -0.12 2.27
CA PHE A 169 14.64 -0.17 1.76
C PHE A 169 15.19 1.23 1.54
N ASP A 170 16.42 1.42 1.99
CA ASP A 170 17.21 2.60 1.67
C ASP A 170 18.33 2.19 0.72
N SER A 171 18.71 3.11 -0.16
CA SER A 171 19.86 2.89 -1.03
C SER A 171 20.35 4.21 -1.60
N LYS A 172 21.68 4.30 -1.76
CA LYS A 172 22.30 5.36 -2.55
C LYS A 172 22.55 4.80 -3.95
N THR A 173 22.07 5.49 -4.98
CA THR A 173 22.23 5.03 -6.35
C THR A 173 23.06 5.97 -7.18
N ASN A 174 23.81 5.36 -8.09
CA ASN A 174 24.60 6.04 -9.11
C ASN A 174 24.24 5.41 -10.46
N THR A 175 23.65 6.20 -11.35
CA THR A 175 23.16 5.72 -12.64
C THR A 175 23.89 6.41 -13.78
N ASN A 176 24.62 5.64 -14.58
CA ASN A 176 25.12 6.08 -15.87
C ASN A 176 24.06 5.84 -16.94
N TYR A 177 23.88 6.77 -17.87
CA TYR A 177 22.89 6.62 -18.93
C TYR A 177 23.39 7.11 -20.29
N THR A 178 22.76 6.60 -21.35
CA THR A 178 22.85 7.14 -22.71
C THR A 178 21.46 7.34 -23.28
N GLY A 179 21.29 8.35 -24.13
CA GLY A 179 20.01 8.70 -24.71
C GLY A 179 20.13 9.78 -25.77
N GLU A 180 18.99 10.38 -26.12
CA GLU A 180 18.88 11.48 -27.07
C GLU A 180 17.98 12.57 -26.50
N ARG A 181 18.44 13.82 -26.66
CA ARG A 181 17.66 15.02 -26.43
C ARG A 181 17.02 15.44 -27.76
N GLY A 182 15.71 15.60 -27.77
CA GLY A 182 14.95 16.15 -28.87
C GLY A 182 14.54 17.59 -28.58
N ASP A 183 14.97 18.52 -29.42
CA ASP A 183 14.51 19.92 -29.39
C ASP A 183 13.58 20.14 -30.58
N ASP A 184 12.32 20.50 -30.29
CA ASP A 184 11.29 20.68 -31.30
C ASP A 184 11.44 22.05 -31.96
N TYR A 185 11.30 22.11 -33.29
CA TYR A 185 11.31 23.33 -34.07
C TYR A 185 10.20 23.29 -35.13
N GLU A 186 9.69 24.46 -35.48
CA GLU A 186 8.69 24.61 -36.53
C GLU A 186 9.36 24.87 -37.88
N GLU A 187 8.93 24.14 -38.91
CA GLU A 187 9.34 24.34 -40.29
C GLU A 187 8.10 24.47 -41.18
N THR A 188 8.18 25.32 -42.20
CA THR A 188 7.11 25.42 -43.20
C THR A 188 7.39 24.44 -44.34
N GLU A 189 6.48 23.48 -44.55
CA GLU A 189 6.54 22.53 -45.66
C GLU A 189 5.56 22.93 -46.75
N ASN A 190 6.03 22.89 -48.00
CA ASN A 190 5.20 23.03 -49.19
C ASN A 190 4.66 21.66 -49.60
N TYR A 191 3.36 21.56 -49.87
CA TYR A 191 2.73 20.36 -50.40
C TYR A 191 1.73 20.73 -51.50
N THR A 192 1.42 19.78 -52.39
CA THR A 192 0.44 19.98 -53.46
C THR A 192 -0.84 19.24 -53.12
N GLU A 193 -1.97 19.95 -53.16
CA GLU A 193 -3.29 19.40 -52.95
C GLU A 193 -4.21 19.88 -54.09
N ASN A 194 -4.81 18.94 -54.82
CA ASN A 194 -5.66 19.23 -55.98
C ASN A 194 -5.00 20.12 -57.05
N GLY A 195 -3.68 20.04 -57.21
CA GLY A 195 -2.92 20.83 -58.19
C GLY A 195 -2.53 22.23 -57.72
N GLU A 196 -2.94 22.65 -56.52
CA GLU A 196 -2.52 23.91 -55.91
C GLU A 196 -1.39 23.68 -54.91
N SER A 197 -0.35 24.53 -54.94
CA SER A 197 0.73 24.50 -53.96
C SER A 197 0.27 25.22 -52.69
N LYS A 198 0.27 24.50 -51.57
CA LYS A 198 -0.10 25.00 -50.24
C LYS A 198 1.07 24.85 -49.27
N THR A 199 1.07 25.65 -48.22
CA THR A 199 2.05 25.57 -47.15
C THR A 199 1.38 25.13 -45.86
N ARG A 200 2.09 24.35 -45.04
CA ARG A 200 1.67 24.01 -43.68
C ARG A 200 2.86 24.10 -42.74
N THR A 201 2.59 24.49 -41.50
CA THR A 201 3.58 24.44 -40.43
C THR A 201 3.62 23.02 -39.89
N VAL A 202 4.81 22.43 -39.85
CA VAL A 202 5.07 21.13 -39.24
C VAL A 202 6.08 21.27 -38.11
N THR A 203 5.85 20.53 -37.03
CA THR A 203 6.83 20.41 -35.95
C THR A 203 7.77 19.26 -36.27
N LYS A 204 9.07 19.55 -36.31
CA LYS A 204 10.15 18.56 -36.44
C LYS A 204 10.98 18.55 -35.17
N THR A 205 11.68 17.45 -34.91
CA THR A 205 12.54 17.30 -33.73
C THR A 205 13.98 17.14 -34.18
N ASN A 206 14.88 17.97 -33.67
CA ASN A 206 16.32 17.78 -33.85
C ASN A 206 16.85 16.91 -32.71
N TRP A 207 17.42 15.75 -33.03
CA TRP A 207 17.92 14.80 -32.05
C TRP A 207 19.43 14.93 -31.86
N THR A 208 19.86 15.08 -30.61
CA THR A 208 21.28 15.09 -30.22
C THR A 208 21.55 13.98 -29.21
N SER A 209 22.54 13.14 -29.49
CA SER A 209 22.96 12.09 -28.55
C SER A 209 23.54 12.69 -27.28
N VAL A 210 23.13 12.16 -26.13
CA VAL A 210 23.58 12.57 -24.81
C VAL A 210 24.01 11.38 -23.97
N ARG A 211 24.92 11.62 -23.05
CA ARG A 211 25.30 10.69 -21.99
C ARG A 211 25.44 11.48 -20.71
N GLY A 212 25.09 10.87 -19.60
CA GLY A 212 25.14 11.54 -18.31
C GLY A 212 25.18 10.57 -17.16
N ARG A 213 25.14 11.14 -15.97
CA ARG A 213 25.13 10.42 -14.71
C ARG A 213 24.19 11.13 -13.75
N VAL A 214 23.28 10.38 -13.13
CA VAL A 214 22.41 10.88 -12.07
C VAL A 214 22.69 10.14 -10.77
N PHE A 215 22.59 10.85 -9.66
CA PHE A 215 22.71 10.31 -8.31
C PHE A 215 21.38 10.48 -7.60
N ARG A 216 20.95 9.46 -6.86
CA ARG A 216 19.70 9.50 -6.11
C ARG A 216 19.82 8.72 -4.81
N ASP A 217 19.48 9.38 -3.72
CA ASP A 217 19.31 8.72 -2.44
C ASP A 217 17.83 8.36 -2.26
N PHE A 218 17.60 7.13 -1.81
CA PHE A 218 16.31 6.58 -1.46
C PHE A 218 16.26 6.30 0.04
N ASP A 219 15.19 6.75 0.66
CA ASP A 219 14.91 6.63 2.08
C ASP A 219 13.48 6.07 2.22
N ASP A 220 13.34 4.96 2.91
CA ASP A 220 12.11 4.22 3.16
C ASP A 220 11.29 3.89 1.90
N VAL A 221 11.91 3.23 0.91
CA VAL A 221 11.16 2.67 -0.23
C VAL A 221 10.31 1.50 0.26
N LEU A 222 9.01 1.76 0.41
CA LEU A 222 8.04 0.81 0.92
C LEU A 222 7.65 -0.23 -0.12
N ILE A 223 7.80 -1.50 0.27
CA ILE A 223 7.39 -2.68 -0.49
C ILE A 223 6.46 -3.54 0.37
N PRO A 224 5.16 -3.62 0.01
CA PRO A 224 4.26 -4.58 0.65
C PRO A 224 4.80 -6.00 0.54
N ALA A 225 4.88 -6.66 1.68
CA ALA A 225 5.34 -8.04 1.80
C ALA A 225 4.18 -9.05 1.80
N SER A 226 2.93 -8.57 1.79
CA SER A 226 1.71 -9.36 1.54
C SER A 226 1.36 -9.39 0.05
N GLN A 227 0.78 -10.49 -0.42
CA GLN A 227 0.20 -10.63 -1.77
C GLN A 227 -1.34 -10.80 -1.73
N SER A 228 -1.94 -10.62 -0.56
CA SER A 228 -3.38 -10.81 -0.29
C SER A 228 -4.27 -9.72 -0.88
N LEU A 229 -3.66 -8.58 -1.23
CA LEU A 229 -4.31 -7.37 -1.69
C LEU A 229 -3.78 -6.94 -3.06
N PRO A 230 -4.61 -6.35 -3.94
CA PRO A 230 -4.13 -5.86 -5.22
C PRO A 230 -3.16 -4.69 -5.02
N ILE A 231 -1.90 -4.90 -5.41
CA ILE A 231 -0.76 -4.00 -5.13
C ILE A 231 -1.02 -2.54 -5.47
N LYS A 232 -1.69 -2.29 -6.61
CA LYS A 232 -2.05 -0.94 -7.09
C LYS A 232 -2.79 -0.11 -6.02
N TYR A 233 -3.71 -0.71 -5.28
CA TYR A 233 -4.47 0.03 -4.26
C TYR A 233 -3.71 0.14 -2.94
N VAL A 234 -2.88 -0.84 -2.62
CA VAL A 234 -2.04 -0.85 -1.42
C VAL A 234 -1.00 0.26 -1.49
N GLU A 235 -0.31 0.40 -2.62
CA GLU A 235 0.66 1.47 -2.85
C GLU A 235 0.01 2.87 -2.84
N GLN A 236 -1.27 2.96 -3.22
CA GLN A 236 -2.03 4.21 -3.17
C GLN A 236 -2.49 4.61 -1.77
N LEU A 237 -2.24 3.78 -0.74
CA LEU A 237 -2.45 4.16 0.65
C LEU A 237 -1.33 5.05 1.20
N GLU A 238 -0.19 5.11 0.51
CA GLU A 238 0.91 6.04 0.82
C GLU A 238 0.46 7.51 0.66
N PRO A 239 1.03 8.46 1.42
CA PRO A 239 2.18 8.32 2.31
C PRO A 239 1.85 7.76 3.70
N TRP A 240 2.87 7.21 4.36
CA TRP A 240 2.83 6.78 5.76
C TRP A 240 3.63 7.73 6.64
N ASP A 241 3.25 7.86 7.90
CA ASP A 241 3.95 8.69 8.89
C ASP A 241 5.02 7.89 9.65
N LEU A 242 5.98 7.33 8.90
CA LEU A 242 7.02 6.41 9.42
C LEU A 242 7.85 7.00 10.56
N THR A 243 7.94 8.33 10.68
CA THR A 243 8.58 9.01 11.83
C THR A 243 7.98 8.61 13.18
N ASN A 244 6.73 8.11 13.20
CA ASN A 244 6.03 7.67 14.40
C ASN A 244 6.12 6.15 14.65
N LEU A 245 7.08 5.45 14.02
CA LEU A 245 7.35 4.05 14.32
C LEU A 245 7.62 3.86 15.81
N VAL A 246 7.01 2.83 16.37
CA VAL A 246 7.31 2.29 17.69
C VAL A 246 7.96 0.91 17.53
N PRO A 247 8.69 0.43 18.54
CA PRO A 247 9.20 -0.93 18.55
C PRO A 247 8.08 -1.94 18.35
N TYR A 248 8.39 -3.07 17.72
CA TYR A 248 7.41 -4.15 17.64
C TYR A 248 7.02 -4.63 19.04
N ASP A 249 5.74 -4.45 19.37
CA ASP A 249 5.18 -4.80 20.67
C ASP A 249 3.78 -5.38 20.47
N THR A 250 3.58 -6.60 20.98
CA THR A 250 2.35 -7.36 20.79
C THR A 250 1.13 -6.73 21.48
N LYS A 251 1.32 -5.80 22.43
CA LYS A 251 0.22 -5.03 23.02
C LYS A 251 -0.56 -4.26 21.95
N TYR A 252 0.11 -3.69 20.95
CA TYR A 252 -0.55 -2.98 19.84
C TYR A 252 -1.31 -3.91 18.87
N LEU A 253 -1.03 -5.22 18.91
CA LEU A 253 -1.74 -6.24 18.14
C LEU A 253 -3.00 -6.73 18.86
N SER A 254 -3.18 -6.43 20.15
CA SER A 254 -4.34 -6.94 20.89
C SER A 254 -5.64 -6.35 20.36
N GLY A 255 -6.52 -7.20 19.81
CA GLY A 255 -7.75 -6.78 19.13
C GLY A 255 -7.61 -6.59 17.62
N PHE A 256 -6.44 -6.88 17.05
CA PHE A 256 -6.13 -6.78 15.63
C PHE A 256 -5.57 -8.10 15.10
N LYS A 257 -5.68 -8.32 13.78
CA LYS A 257 -4.99 -9.41 13.10
C LYS A 257 -3.68 -8.89 12.49
N SER A 258 -2.70 -9.76 12.28
CA SER A 258 -1.50 -9.46 11.49
C SER A 258 -1.36 -10.48 10.38
N GLU A 259 -0.92 -10.03 9.20
CA GLU A 259 -0.45 -10.95 8.16
C GLU A 259 1.00 -11.37 8.41
N SER A 260 1.35 -12.58 7.97
CA SER A 260 2.73 -12.97 7.73
C SER A 260 3.20 -12.47 6.35
N TYR A 261 4.49 -12.19 6.19
CA TYR A 261 4.99 -11.85 4.87
C TYR A 261 4.96 -13.08 3.97
N GLN A 262 4.51 -12.89 2.73
CA GLN A 262 4.51 -13.90 1.67
C GLN A 262 5.65 -13.63 0.68
N LYS A 263 6.08 -12.37 0.55
CA LYS A 263 7.26 -11.96 -0.22
C LYS A 263 8.45 -11.88 0.73
N GLY A 264 9.44 -12.73 0.50
CA GLY A 264 10.68 -12.74 1.28
C GLY A 264 11.50 -11.46 1.10
N LEU A 265 12.53 -11.29 1.94
CA LEU A 265 13.39 -10.10 1.94
C LEU A 265 14.09 -9.87 0.59
N GLU A 266 14.68 -10.91 0.00
CA GLU A 266 15.40 -10.80 -1.28
C GLU A 266 14.45 -10.43 -2.44
N ASP A 267 13.29 -11.08 -2.54
CA ASP A 267 12.24 -10.72 -3.51
C ASP A 267 11.70 -9.30 -3.28
N GLY A 268 11.59 -8.90 -2.00
CA GLY A 268 11.28 -7.54 -1.60
C GLY A 268 12.27 -6.54 -2.17
N PHE A 269 13.58 -6.84 -2.09
CA PHE A 269 14.62 -5.98 -2.61
C PHE A 269 14.61 -5.93 -4.15
N VAL A 270 14.31 -7.03 -4.83
CA VAL A 270 14.10 -7.02 -6.30
C VAL A 270 13.00 -6.03 -6.67
N ALA A 271 11.85 -6.09 -5.99
CA ALA A 271 10.75 -5.16 -6.22
C ALA A 271 11.11 -3.71 -5.86
N ALA A 272 11.90 -3.49 -4.80
CA ALA A 272 12.40 -2.17 -4.43
C ALA A 272 13.26 -1.56 -5.55
N ARG A 273 14.18 -2.33 -6.13
CA ARG A 273 15.01 -1.86 -7.25
C ARG A 273 14.18 -1.46 -8.46
N ASP A 274 13.10 -2.18 -8.77
CA ASP A 274 12.23 -1.82 -9.88
C ASP A 274 11.47 -0.51 -9.60
N LYS A 275 10.94 -0.32 -8.38
CA LYS A 275 10.31 0.93 -7.93
C LYS A 275 11.31 2.12 -7.97
N MET A 276 12.54 1.90 -7.51
CA MET A 276 13.61 2.91 -7.57
C MET A 276 13.99 3.27 -9.02
N LYS A 277 14.12 2.28 -9.91
CA LYS A 277 14.45 2.50 -11.34
C LYS A 277 13.43 3.37 -12.05
N ASP A 278 12.14 3.28 -11.70
CA ASP A 278 11.11 4.14 -12.28
C ASP A 278 11.31 5.61 -11.90
N VAL A 279 11.69 5.88 -10.64
CA VAL A 279 12.05 7.23 -10.18
C VAL A 279 13.31 7.73 -10.87
N ILE A 280 14.36 6.91 -10.91
CA ILE A 280 15.63 7.23 -11.58
C ILE A 280 15.41 7.52 -13.06
N ARG A 281 14.52 6.78 -13.75
CA ARG A 281 14.18 7.06 -15.16
C ARG A 281 13.60 8.47 -15.31
N GLY A 282 12.84 8.94 -14.33
CA GLY A 282 12.38 10.33 -14.25
C GLY A 282 13.52 11.33 -14.04
N ASP A 283 14.48 11.01 -13.15
CA ASP A 283 15.69 11.83 -12.95
C ASP A 283 16.52 11.94 -14.24
N VAL A 284 16.74 10.82 -14.94
CA VAL A 284 17.45 10.80 -16.23
C VAL A 284 16.74 11.63 -17.28
N ARG A 285 15.40 11.52 -17.42
CA ARG A 285 14.64 12.36 -18.36
C ARG A 285 14.81 13.84 -18.07
N ARG A 286 14.81 14.23 -16.79
CA ARG A 286 15.05 15.62 -16.38
C ARG A 286 16.47 16.08 -16.71
N ASP A 287 17.46 15.21 -16.49
CA ASP A 287 18.86 15.50 -16.80
C ASP A 287 19.12 15.64 -18.32
N ILE A 288 18.50 14.78 -19.15
CA ILE A 288 18.54 14.89 -20.62
C ILE A 288 17.96 16.23 -21.10
N SER A 289 16.87 16.70 -20.47
CA SER A 289 16.15 17.94 -20.82
C SER A 289 15.59 17.95 -22.26
N GLY A 290 15.26 19.13 -22.81
CA GLY A 290 14.63 19.27 -24.14
C GLY A 290 13.12 19.04 -24.14
N ASP A 291 12.52 19.12 -25.33
CA ASP A 291 11.07 18.92 -25.52
C ASP A 291 10.70 17.44 -25.56
N ARG A 292 11.61 16.59 -26.04
CA ARG A 292 11.46 15.13 -26.10
C ARG A 292 12.72 14.44 -25.60
N GLN A 293 12.55 13.26 -25.03
CA GLN A 293 13.66 12.46 -24.50
C GLN A 293 13.51 10.99 -24.89
N THR A 294 14.60 10.42 -25.38
CA THR A 294 14.75 8.97 -25.56
C THR A 294 15.86 8.50 -24.64
N ILE A 295 15.62 7.45 -23.86
CA ILE A 295 16.64 6.79 -23.05
C ILE A 295 16.98 5.47 -23.75
N HIS A 296 18.25 5.27 -24.11
CA HIS A 296 18.71 4.03 -24.74
C HIS A 296 19.20 3.02 -23.70
N SER A 297 19.95 3.47 -22.70
CA SER A 297 20.45 2.62 -21.64
C SER A 297 20.52 3.34 -20.30
N MET A 298 20.33 2.58 -19.23
CA MET A 298 20.56 2.99 -17.85
C MET A 298 21.26 1.83 -17.15
N ASP A 299 22.41 2.12 -16.55
CA ASP A 299 23.16 1.19 -15.72
C ASP A 299 23.26 1.78 -14.32
N THR A 300 22.69 1.08 -13.33
CA THR A 300 22.47 1.61 -11.98
C THR A 300 23.11 0.73 -10.95
N ASP A 301 24.05 1.32 -10.21
CA ASP A 301 24.64 0.74 -9.01
C ASP A 301 23.77 1.11 -7.80
N PHE A 302 23.53 0.13 -6.95
CA PHE A 302 22.79 0.26 -5.69
C PHE A 302 23.76 0.01 -4.54
N ASP A 303 24.17 1.08 -3.87
CA ASP A 303 25.12 1.06 -2.77
C ASP A 303 24.42 1.32 -1.43
N ALA A 304 25.11 0.95 -0.34
CA ALA A 304 24.69 1.17 1.04
C ALA A 304 23.24 0.74 1.30
N VAL A 305 22.87 -0.45 0.78
CA VAL A 305 21.50 -0.95 0.86
C VAL A 305 21.19 -1.38 2.29
N THR A 306 20.16 -0.78 2.87
CA THR A 306 19.63 -1.18 4.16
C THR A 306 18.14 -1.51 4.07
N PHE A 307 17.63 -2.19 5.10
CA PHE A 307 16.22 -2.54 5.18
C PHE A 307 15.68 -2.57 6.61
N LYS A 308 14.34 -2.47 6.72
CA LYS A 308 13.58 -2.79 7.93
C LYS A 308 12.37 -3.67 7.58
N HIS A 309 12.02 -4.61 8.47
CA HIS A 309 10.71 -5.27 8.48
C HIS A 309 9.78 -4.48 9.40
N ILE A 310 8.67 -3.97 8.89
CA ILE A 310 7.70 -3.21 9.69
C ILE A 310 6.26 -3.67 9.47
N LEU A 311 5.40 -3.40 10.45
CA LEU A 311 3.96 -3.64 10.35
C LEU A 311 3.19 -2.32 10.22
N LEU A 312 2.36 -2.22 9.19
CA LEU A 312 1.56 -1.02 8.90
C LEU A 312 0.06 -1.29 9.06
N PRO A 313 -0.68 -0.42 9.77
CA PRO A 313 -2.07 -0.66 10.11
C PRO A 313 -3.02 -0.24 8.98
N ILE A 314 -3.94 -1.12 8.60
CA ILE A 314 -5.06 -0.81 7.70
C ILE A 314 -6.39 -1.27 8.28
N TRP A 315 -7.43 -0.52 8.00
CA TRP A 315 -8.79 -1.03 8.11
C TRP A 315 -9.20 -1.61 6.76
N ILE A 316 -9.74 -2.83 6.74
CA ILE A 316 -10.18 -3.49 5.52
C ILE A 316 -11.63 -3.96 5.62
N SER A 317 -12.30 -3.94 4.48
CA SER A 317 -13.54 -4.68 4.25
C SER A 317 -13.51 -5.32 2.87
N ALA A 318 -13.95 -6.56 2.80
CA ALA A 318 -14.18 -7.28 1.56
C ALA A 318 -15.67 -7.54 1.38
N TYR A 319 -16.16 -7.41 0.15
CA TYR A 319 -17.54 -7.78 -0.19
C TYR A 319 -17.58 -8.47 -1.53
N ARG A 320 -18.59 -9.34 -1.71
CA ARG A 320 -18.82 -10.05 -2.97
C ARG A 320 -19.94 -9.38 -3.77
N TYR A 321 -19.65 -9.04 -5.01
CA TYR A 321 -20.63 -8.53 -5.96
C TYR A 321 -20.49 -9.25 -7.30
N ASN A 322 -21.57 -9.92 -7.74
CA ASN A 322 -21.59 -10.72 -8.97
C ASN A 322 -20.44 -11.73 -9.04
N GLN A 323 -20.28 -12.52 -7.97
CA GLN A 323 -19.22 -13.53 -7.76
C GLN A 323 -17.77 -12.99 -7.69
N LYS A 324 -17.54 -11.69 -7.91
CA LYS A 324 -16.24 -11.05 -7.75
C LYS A 324 -16.12 -10.43 -6.35
N VAL A 325 -14.94 -10.57 -5.76
CA VAL A 325 -14.57 -9.92 -4.51
C VAL A 325 -14.08 -8.52 -4.83
N TYR A 326 -14.49 -7.57 -4.02
CA TYR A 326 -14.03 -6.20 -4.07
C TYR A 326 -13.58 -5.81 -2.66
N ARG A 327 -12.37 -5.27 -2.59
CA ARG A 327 -11.77 -4.87 -1.32
C ARG A 327 -11.72 -3.37 -1.19
N PHE A 328 -11.78 -2.96 0.05
CA PHE A 328 -11.72 -1.58 0.45
C PHE A 328 -10.79 -1.46 1.64
N MET A 329 -9.91 -0.46 1.62
CA MET A 329 -8.86 -0.26 2.60
C MET A 329 -8.83 1.21 3.03
N VAL A 330 -8.60 1.42 4.33
CA VAL A 330 -8.29 2.73 4.90
C VAL A 330 -6.93 2.64 5.56
N ASN A 331 -6.05 3.57 5.25
CA ASN A 331 -4.79 3.73 5.97
C ASN A 331 -5.11 4.06 7.44
N GLY A 332 -4.69 3.18 8.36
CA GLY A 332 -4.96 3.30 9.80
C GLY A 332 -4.25 4.47 10.48
N ARG A 333 -3.42 5.22 9.75
CA ARG A 333 -2.67 6.40 10.22
C ARG A 333 -3.18 7.70 9.63
N THR A 334 -3.33 7.75 8.30
CA THR A 334 -3.66 8.99 7.57
C THR A 334 -5.15 9.10 7.25
N GLY A 335 -5.87 7.97 7.26
CA GLY A 335 -7.25 7.92 6.78
C GLY A 335 -7.38 7.91 5.27
N GLU A 336 -6.28 7.80 4.51
CA GLU A 336 -6.32 7.65 3.04
C GLU A 336 -7.14 6.42 2.65
N VAL A 337 -7.94 6.55 1.60
CA VAL A 337 -8.99 5.58 1.27
C VAL A 337 -8.83 5.04 -0.13
N GLN A 338 -8.58 3.73 -0.24
CA GLN A 338 -8.41 3.04 -1.50
C GLN A 338 -9.29 1.81 -1.60
N GLY A 339 -9.73 1.47 -2.82
CA GLY A 339 -10.57 0.29 -2.97
C GLY A 339 -11.01 -0.01 -4.39
N GLU A 340 -11.36 -1.27 -4.58
CA GLU A 340 -11.94 -1.79 -5.80
C GLU A 340 -13.42 -1.39 -5.90
N ARG A 341 -13.88 -1.12 -7.12
CA ARG A 341 -15.31 -0.86 -7.37
C ARG A 341 -15.80 -1.53 -8.65
N PRO A 342 -17.01 -2.11 -8.65
CA PRO A 342 -17.70 -2.44 -9.89
C PRO A 342 -18.16 -1.16 -10.61
N TYR A 343 -18.12 -1.19 -11.93
CA TYR A 343 -18.69 -0.14 -12.77
C TYR A 343 -20.11 -0.52 -13.20
N SER A 344 -21.03 0.44 -13.12
CA SER A 344 -22.39 0.29 -13.62
C SER A 344 -22.46 0.71 -15.08
N TRP A 345 -22.45 -0.28 -15.99
CA TRP A 345 -22.58 -0.03 -17.42
C TRP A 345 -23.84 0.78 -17.76
N ILE A 346 -24.97 0.51 -17.09
CA ILE A 346 -26.22 1.28 -17.25
C ILE A 346 -26.00 2.77 -16.96
N LYS A 347 -25.32 3.12 -15.85
CA LYS A 347 -25.04 4.53 -15.52
C LYS A 347 -24.10 5.18 -16.52
N ILE A 348 -23.11 4.43 -17.01
CA ILE A 348 -22.18 4.92 -18.02
C ILE A 348 -22.92 5.16 -19.34
N THR A 349 -23.72 4.20 -19.80
CA THR A 349 -24.52 4.32 -21.03
C THR A 349 -25.50 5.50 -20.95
N LEU A 350 -26.22 5.66 -19.84
CA LEU A 350 -27.11 6.81 -19.64
C LEU A 350 -26.35 8.15 -19.66
N PHE A 351 -25.16 8.20 -19.07
CA PHE A 351 -24.32 9.40 -19.11
C PHE A 351 -23.82 9.73 -20.51
N VAL A 352 -23.40 8.72 -21.27
CA VAL A 352 -22.99 8.88 -22.68
C VAL A 352 -24.17 9.36 -23.53
N LEU A 353 -25.35 8.76 -23.38
CA LEU A 353 -26.56 9.19 -24.08
C LEU A 353 -26.95 10.63 -23.72
N MET A 354 -26.81 11.03 -22.46
CA MET A 354 -27.03 12.41 -22.03
C MET A 354 -26.07 13.38 -22.73
N ILE A 355 -24.78 13.06 -22.81
CA ILE A 355 -23.79 13.88 -23.53
C ILE A 355 -24.14 13.98 -25.02
N ILE A 356 -24.47 12.86 -25.66
CA ILE A 356 -24.88 12.84 -27.07
C ILE A 356 -26.11 13.72 -27.29
N SER A 357 -27.11 13.64 -26.41
CA SER A 357 -28.31 14.47 -26.49
C SER A 357 -28.00 15.96 -26.33
N ILE A 358 -27.09 16.33 -25.42
CA ILE A 358 -26.66 17.72 -25.23
C ILE A 358 -25.95 18.23 -26.50
N ILE A 359 -25.02 17.46 -27.05
CA ILE A 359 -24.29 17.83 -28.28
C ILE A 359 -25.27 18.00 -29.44
N ALA A 360 -26.20 17.06 -29.63
CA ALA A 360 -27.22 17.15 -30.68
C ALA A 360 -28.11 18.39 -30.51
N THR A 361 -28.48 18.74 -29.28
CA THR A 361 -29.28 19.94 -28.98
C THR A 361 -28.50 21.22 -29.28
N VAL A 362 -27.22 21.29 -28.87
CA VAL A 362 -26.35 22.44 -29.15
C VAL A 362 -26.15 22.61 -30.66
N TYR A 363 -25.87 21.52 -31.38
CA TYR A 363 -25.74 21.52 -32.83
C TYR A 363 -27.00 22.06 -33.51
N TYR A 364 -28.18 21.55 -33.12
CA TYR A 364 -29.47 22.03 -33.64
C TYR A 364 -29.71 23.51 -33.36
N LEU A 365 -29.39 23.99 -32.15
CA LEU A 365 -29.56 25.40 -31.80
C LEU A 365 -28.59 26.31 -32.58
N VAL A 366 -27.34 25.88 -32.79
CA VAL A 366 -26.35 26.62 -33.60
C VAL A 366 -26.81 26.68 -35.06
N GLU A 367 -27.30 25.58 -35.63
CA GLU A 367 -27.82 25.55 -36.99
C GLU A 367 -29.08 26.41 -37.16
N THR A 368 -29.94 26.46 -36.14
CA THR A 368 -31.22 27.19 -36.21
C THR A 368 -31.09 28.69 -35.90
N TYR A 369 -30.18 29.08 -34.98
CA TYR A 369 -30.09 30.45 -34.45
C TYR A 369 -28.73 31.13 -34.65
N GLY A 370 -27.69 30.40 -35.10
CA GLY A 370 -26.34 30.91 -35.28
C GLY A 370 -26.04 31.48 -36.67
N GLY A 371 -27.07 31.90 -37.40
CA GLY A 371 -26.94 32.62 -38.67
C GLY A 371 -26.34 34.02 -38.52
#